data_AF-A0AAU7ZXA7-F1
#
_entry.id   AF-A0AAU7ZXA7-F1
#
_cell.length_a   1.000
_cell.length_b   1.000
_cell.length_c   1.000
_cell.angle_alpha   90.00
_cell.angle_beta   90.00
_cell.angle_gamma   90.00
#
_symmetry.space_group_name_H-M   'P 1'
#
loop_
_entity.id
_entity.type
_entity.pdbx_description
1 polymer ?
#
loop_
_entity_poly.entity_id
_entity_poly.type
_entity_poly.pdbx_seq_one_letter_code
_entity_poly.pdbx_strand_id
1 'polypeptide(L)'
;MDERELTLENKKLDLQAKGLRLEQSKARWTAATVIISVVSAAGSIAYNAWSAHETAQDQFATKLVEITFANDHADVGIQKANAMAYLLGKRLPSDLREKMSDPESFRKELAKRFVAPSGVLLSGDISSDEQKDLLRMYVAANPKDRQTVVKSWKAMFPPDQMWVDAFVSNLQKPEQQK
;
A
#
# COMPACT_ATOMS: atom_id res chain seq x y z
N MET A 1 -44.25 42.73 59.15
CA MET A 1 -43.42 42.03 58.15
C MET A 1 -44.18 42.13 56.86
N ASP A 2 -43.65 42.95 55.97
CA ASP A 2 -44.41 43.50 54.85
C ASP A 2 -44.43 42.47 53.72
N GLU A 3 -45.58 42.27 53.06
CA GLU A 3 -45.74 41.33 51.93
C GLU A 3 -44.70 41.56 50.82
N ARG A 4 -44.18 42.79 50.71
CA ARG A 4 -43.09 43.15 49.79
C ARG A 4 -41.80 42.40 50.07
N GLU A 5 -41.44 42.17 51.33
CA GLU A 5 -40.24 41.44 51.72
C GLU A 5 -40.35 39.96 51.31
N LEU A 6 -41.51 39.35 51.54
CA LEU A 6 -41.81 37.97 51.12
C LEU A 6 -41.72 37.77 49.59
N THR A 7 -42.20 38.73 48.81
CA THR A 7 -42.10 38.64 47.33
C THR A 7 -40.66 38.80 46.82
N LEU A 8 -39.85 39.61 47.50
CA LEU A 8 -38.43 39.80 47.17
C LEU A 8 -37.61 38.57 47.50
N GLU A 9 -37.87 37.95 48.65
CA GLU A 9 -37.18 36.74 49.07
C GLU A 9 -37.47 35.56 48.14
N ASN A 10 -38.74 35.37 47.75
CA ASN A 10 -39.14 34.35 46.77
C ASN A 10 -38.48 34.57 45.39
N LYS A 11 -38.39 35.81 44.92
CA LYS A 11 -37.69 36.12 43.65
C LYS A 11 -36.19 35.83 43.74
N LYS A 12 -35.57 36.09 44.89
CA LYS A 12 -34.15 35.77 45.11
C LYS A 12 -33.90 34.26 45.07
N LEU A 13 -34.78 33.47 45.69
CA LEU A 13 -34.71 32.01 45.66
C LEU A 13 -34.87 31.46 44.24
N ASP A 14 -35.82 31.99 43.46
CA ASP A 14 -36.02 31.57 42.06
C ASP A 14 -34.81 31.92 41.17
N LEU A 15 -34.21 33.09 41.36
CA LEU A 15 -32.99 33.48 40.65
C LEU A 15 -31.80 32.59 41.00
N GLN A 16 -31.63 32.22 42.27
CA GLN A 16 -30.58 31.28 42.68
C GLN A 16 -30.80 29.88 42.09
N ALA A 17 -32.04 29.39 42.08
CA ALA A 17 -32.38 28.10 41.48
C ALA A 17 -32.11 28.09 39.96
N LYS A 18 -32.44 29.17 39.26
CA LYS A 18 -32.13 29.35 37.83
C LYS A 18 -30.63 29.44 37.58
N GLY A 19 -29.89 30.15 38.43
CA GLY A 19 -28.42 30.22 38.36
C GLY A 19 -27.77 28.85 38.50
N LEU A 20 -28.17 28.07 39.53
CA LEU A 20 -27.65 26.73 39.78
C LEU A 20 -27.90 25.79 38.60
N ARG A 21 -29.08 25.86 37.95
CA ARG A 21 -29.39 25.07 36.76
C ARG A 21 -28.51 25.42 35.57
N LEU A 22 -28.20 26.70 35.37
CA LEU A 22 -27.31 27.15 34.30
C LEU A 22 -25.87 26.68 34.54
N GLU A 23 -25.39 26.72 35.77
CA GLU A 23 -24.06 26.21 36.13
C GLU A 23 -23.95 24.69 35.91
N GLN A 24 -24.96 23.93 36.34
CA GLN A 24 -25.02 22.49 36.07
C GLN A 24 -25.07 22.18 34.58
N SER A 25 -25.81 22.96 33.79
CA SER A 25 -25.88 22.79 32.35
C SER A 25 -24.52 23.06 31.69
N LYS A 26 -23.84 24.15 32.06
CA LYS A 26 -22.49 24.47 31.57
C LYS A 26 -21.49 23.37 31.93
N ALA A 27 -21.51 22.90 33.17
CA ALA A 27 -20.65 21.81 33.62
C ALA A 27 -20.89 20.52 32.82
N ARG A 28 -22.15 20.18 32.53
CA ARG A 28 -22.51 19.03 31.69
C ARG A 28 -21.99 19.16 30.26
N TRP A 29 -22.13 20.34 29.66
CA TRP A 29 -21.61 20.60 28.31
C TRP A 29 -20.08 20.50 28.26
N THR A 30 -19.38 21.07 29.24
CA THR A 30 -17.92 20.95 29.32
C THR A 30 -17.47 19.50 29.56
N ALA A 31 -18.17 18.75 30.40
CA ALA A 31 -17.88 17.33 30.59
C ALA A 31 -18.10 16.54 29.29
N ALA A 32 -19.19 16.80 28.57
CA ALA A 32 -19.49 16.15 27.30
C ALA A 32 -18.40 16.41 26.24
N THR A 33 -17.91 17.65 26.12
CA THR A 33 -16.84 17.95 25.14
C THR A 33 -15.54 17.23 25.46
N VAL A 34 -15.15 17.17 26.74
CA VAL A 34 -13.94 16.43 27.16
C VAL A 34 -14.09 14.93 26.85
N ILE A 35 -15.25 14.34 27.14
CA ILE A 35 -15.52 12.92 26.85
C ILE A 35 -15.43 12.66 25.35
N ILE A 36 -16.04 13.51 24.51
CA ILE A 36 -15.99 13.36 23.05
C ILE A 36 -14.54 13.38 22.55
N SER A 37 -13.71 14.31 23.04
CA SER A 37 -12.30 14.38 22.67
C SER A 37 -11.52 13.12 23.08
N VAL A 38 -11.75 12.59 24.28
CA VAL A 38 -11.10 11.36 24.76
C VAL A 38 -11.53 10.15 23.91
N VAL A 39 -12.83 10.01 23.62
CA VAL A 39 -13.36 8.92 22.79
C VAL A 39 -12.81 9.00 21.38
N SER A 40 -12.74 10.20 20.79
CA SER A 40 -12.15 10.40 19.47
C SER A 40 -10.68 9.99 19.43
N ALA A 41 -9.88 10.40 20.41
CA ALA A 41 -8.48 10.02 20.50
C ALA A 41 -8.29 8.50 20.67
N ALA A 42 -9.08 7.88 21.55
CA ALA A 42 -9.05 6.42 21.75
C ALA A 42 -9.46 5.67 20.47
N GLY A 43 -10.49 6.15 19.76
CA GLY A 43 -10.92 5.62 18.48
C GLY A 43 -9.82 5.71 17.41
N SER A 44 -9.12 6.84 17.31
CA SER A 44 -8.00 7.00 16.38
C SER A 44 -6.85 6.04 16.67
N ILE A 45 -6.49 5.84 17.95
CA ILE A 45 -5.45 4.89 18.34
C ILE A 45 -5.87 3.46 18.00
N ALA A 46 -7.12 3.08 18.31
CA ALA A 46 -7.64 1.76 18.00
C ALA A 46 -7.67 1.49 16.49
N TYR A 47 -8.13 2.46 15.70
CA TYR A 47 -8.13 2.36 14.23
C TYR A 47 -6.71 2.24 13.66
N ASN A 48 -5.77 3.06 14.13
CA ASN A 48 -4.38 2.97 13.69
C ASN A 48 -3.74 1.63 14.06
N ALA A 49 -4.00 1.10 15.25
CA ALA A 49 -3.50 -0.21 15.66
C ALA A 49 -4.08 -1.33 14.78
N TRP A 50 -5.38 -1.27 14.48
CA TRP A 50 -6.04 -2.22 13.60
C TRP A 50 -5.51 -2.14 12.15
N SER A 51 -5.43 -0.94 11.59
CA SER A 51 -4.92 -0.71 10.23
C SER A 51 -3.43 -1.09 10.09
N ALA A 52 -2.62 -0.80 11.12
CA ALA A 52 -1.22 -1.23 11.15
C ALA A 52 -1.09 -2.75 11.22
N HIS A 53 -2.00 -3.42 11.92
CA HIS A 53 -2.03 -4.88 11.97
C HIS A 53 -2.35 -5.49 10.60
N GLU A 54 -3.35 -4.96 9.90
CA GLU A 54 -3.72 -5.39 8.54
C GLU A 54 -2.58 -5.14 7.55
N THR A 55 -2.00 -3.93 7.56
CA THR A 55 -0.85 -3.58 6.72
C THR A 55 0.36 -4.47 6.99
N ALA A 56 0.63 -4.81 8.26
CA ALA A 56 1.72 -5.70 8.62
C ALA A 56 1.49 -7.13 8.08
N GLN A 57 0.25 -7.62 8.08
CA GLN A 57 -0.07 -8.92 7.47
C GLN A 57 0.15 -8.90 5.95
N ASP A 58 -0.24 -7.82 5.27
CA ASP A 58 -0.05 -7.69 3.82
C ASP A 58 1.43 -7.58 3.43
N GLN A 59 2.20 -6.79 4.19
CA GLN A 59 3.66 -6.68 3.98
C GLN A 59 4.35 -8.02 4.26
N PHE A 60 3.93 -8.72 5.31
CA PHE A 60 4.43 -10.05 5.62
C PHE A 60 4.13 -11.05 4.50
N ALA A 61 2.88 -11.09 4.01
CA ALA A 61 2.47 -11.89 2.87
C ALA A 61 3.33 -11.58 1.62
N THR A 62 3.53 -10.30 1.33
CA THR A 62 4.34 -9.85 0.19
C THR A 62 5.80 -10.29 0.31
N LYS A 63 6.40 -10.15 1.50
CA LYS A 63 7.78 -10.59 1.74
C LYS A 63 7.93 -12.11 1.69
N LEU A 64 6.93 -12.86 2.15
CA LEU A 64 6.94 -14.32 2.01
C LEU A 64 6.87 -14.75 0.56
N VAL A 65 6.01 -14.11 -0.23
CA VAL A 65 5.94 -14.28 -1.68
C VAL A 65 7.32 -13.98 -2.26
N GLU A 66 7.90 -12.80 -2.00
CA GLU A 66 9.23 -12.41 -2.50
C GLU A 66 10.32 -13.44 -2.17
N ILE A 67 10.41 -13.91 -0.91
CA ILE A 67 11.40 -14.92 -0.50
C ILE A 67 11.19 -16.26 -1.21
N THR A 68 9.92 -16.66 -1.39
CA THR A 68 9.56 -17.89 -2.08
C THR A 68 9.94 -17.81 -3.56
N PHE A 69 9.79 -16.63 -4.18
CA PHE A 69 10.05 -16.38 -5.61
C PHE A 69 11.45 -15.87 -5.95
N ALA A 70 12.30 -15.54 -4.96
CA ALA A 70 13.66 -15.06 -5.20
C ALA A 70 14.65 -16.12 -5.73
N ASN A 71 14.19 -17.24 -6.30
CA ASN A 71 15.06 -18.30 -6.84
C ASN A 71 14.75 -18.58 -8.30
N ASP A 72 15.79 -18.85 -9.09
CA ASP A 72 15.70 -19.07 -10.54
C ASP A 72 15.03 -20.40 -10.94
N HIS A 73 14.76 -21.29 -9.98
CA HIS A 73 14.19 -22.62 -10.23
C HIS A 73 12.85 -22.81 -9.50
N ALA A 74 11.79 -23.12 -10.27
CA ALA A 74 10.42 -23.30 -9.77
C ALA A 74 10.31 -24.40 -8.69
N ASP A 75 11.10 -25.47 -8.83
CA ASP A 75 11.09 -26.64 -7.95
C ASP A 75 11.55 -26.27 -6.53
N VAL A 76 12.53 -25.36 -6.42
CA VAL A 76 13.06 -24.85 -5.15
C VAL A 76 12.05 -23.90 -4.50
N GLY A 77 11.31 -23.12 -5.29
CA GLY A 77 10.24 -22.27 -4.81
C GLY A 77 9.13 -23.05 -4.12
N ILE A 78 8.71 -24.18 -4.69
CA ILE A 78 7.66 -25.06 -4.11
C ILE A 78 8.11 -25.66 -2.78
N GLN A 79 9.36 -26.14 -2.69
CA GLN A 79 9.89 -26.70 -1.44
C GLN A 79 9.99 -25.64 -0.34
N LYS A 80 10.42 -24.41 -0.69
CA LYS A 80 10.45 -23.28 0.25
C LYS A 80 9.05 -22.85 0.67
N ALA A 81 8.08 -22.84 -0.24
CA ALA A 81 6.68 -22.55 0.09
C ALA A 81 6.13 -23.57 1.11
N ASN A 82 6.37 -24.86 0.89
CA ASN A 82 5.98 -25.92 1.81
C ASN A 82 6.69 -25.82 3.17
N ALA A 83 7.99 -25.50 3.17
CA ALA A 83 8.75 -25.29 4.40
C ALA A 83 8.23 -24.06 5.19
N MET A 84 7.92 -22.96 4.49
CA MET A 84 7.33 -21.77 5.09
C MET A 84 5.93 -22.03 5.64
N ALA A 85 5.10 -22.78 4.91
CA ALA A 85 3.78 -23.20 5.38
C ALA A 85 3.87 -24.03 6.67
N TYR A 86 4.85 -24.93 6.75
CA TYR A 86 5.12 -25.73 7.95
C TYR A 86 5.65 -24.88 9.12
N LEU A 87 6.61 -23.99 8.88
CA LEU A 87 7.24 -23.15 9.91
C LEU A 87 6.29 -22.10 10.48
N LEU A 88 5.45 -21.50 9.64
CA LEU A 88 4.55 -20.42 10.02
C LEU A 88 3.19 -20.93 10.50
N GLY A 89 2.75 -22.10 10.03
CA GLY A 89 1.56 -22.81 10.52
C GLY A 89 0.34 -21.91 10.66
N LYS A 90 -0.07 -21.64 11.90
CA LYS A 90 -1.25 -20.80 12.22
C LYS A 90 -1.01 -19.28 12.10
N ARG A 91 0.23 -18.84 11.90
CA ARG A 91 0.60 -17.42 11.75
C ARG A 91 0.49 -16.94 10.30
N LEU A 92 0.27 -17.85 9.35
CA LEU A 92 -0.09 -17.46 7.99
C LEU A 92 -1.51 -16.88 7.97
N PRO A 93 -1.74 -15.80 7.21
CA PRO A 93 -3.09 -15.35 6.90
C PRO A 93 -3.94 -16.52 6.38
N SER A 94 -5.21 -16.58 6.78
CA SER A 94 -6.13 -17.68 6.45
C SER A 94 -6.13 -17.98 4.95
N ASP A 95 -6.15 -16.93 4.15
CA ASP A 95 -6.27 -16.99 2.69
C ASP A 95 -5.02 -17.56 2.04
N LEU A 96 -3.84 -17.27 2.61
CA LEU A 96 -2.58 -17.84 2.18
C LEU A 96 -2.44 -19.29 2.62
N ARG A 97 -2.89 -19.61 3.84
CA ARG A 97 -2.85 -20.97 4.35
C ARG A 97 -3.72 -21.90 3.50
N GLU A 98 -4.94 -21.48 3.17
CA GLU A 98 -5.83 -22.25 2.31
C GLU A 98 -5.22 -22.45 0.92
N LYS A 99 -4.67 -21.38 0.33
CA LYS A 99 -4.00 -21.45 -0.98
C LYS A 99 -2.75 -22.32 -0.99
N MET A 100 -1.96 -22.32 0.08
CA MET A 100 -0.74 -23.15 0.19
C MET A 100 -1.04 -24.60 0.60
N SER A 101 -2.23 -24.90 1.14
CA SER A 101 -2.60 -26.25 1.55
C SER A 101 -2.88 -27.18 0.37
N ASP A 102 -3.22 -26.62 -0.79
CA ASP A 102 -3.33 -27.35 -2.05
C ASP A 102 -2.23 -26.90 -3.02
N PRO A 103 -1.15 -27.70 -3.17
CA PRO A 103 -0.03 -27.37 -4.05
C PRO A 103 -0.43 -27.16 -5.52
N GLU A 104 -1.45 -27.89 -6.01
CA GLU A 104 -1.94 -27.76 -7.39
C GLU A 104 -2.71 -26.45 -7.57
N SER A 105 -3.57 -26.09 -6.61
CA SER A 105 -4.25 -24.79 -6.59
C SER A 105 -3.27 -23.63 -6.49
N PHE A 106 -2.27 -23.72 -5.61
CA PHE A 106 -1.22 -22.71 -5.49
C PHE A 106 -0.47 -22.54 -6.81
N ARG A 107 -0.07 -23.65 -7.43
CA ARG A 107 0.61 -23.66 -8.73
C ARG A 107 -0.27 -23.08 -9.84
N LYS A 108 -1.57 -23.36 -9.84
CA LYS A 108 -2.53 -22.85 -10.82
C LYS A 108 -2.87 -21.37 -10.61
N GLU A 109 -2.92 -20.91 -9.37
CA GLU A 109 -3.14 -19.51 -9.03
C GLU A 109 -1.88 -18.68 -9.28
N LEU A 110 -0.70 -19.26 -9.06
CA LEU A 110 0.58 -18.71 -9.50
C LEU A 110 0.67 -18.67 -11.01
N ALA A 111 0.31 -19.76 -11.68
CA ALA A 111 0.17 -19.75 -13.12
C ALA A 111 -0.81 -18.66 -13.53
N LYS A 112 -1.96 -18.44 -12.89
CA LYS A 112 -2.90 -17.36 -13.27
C LYS A 112 -2.44 -15.93 -12.94
N ARG A 113 -1.65 -15.71 -11.89
CA ARG A 113 -1.15 -14.38 -11.50
C ARG A 113 0.12 -13.99 -12.25
N PHE A 114 0.94 -14.98 -12.64
CA PHE A 114 2.17 -14.79 -13.40
C PHE A 114 2.02 -15.11 -14.89
N VAL A 115 1.00 -15.88 -15.30
CA VAL A 115 0.40 -15.80 -16.65
C VAL A 115 -0.52 -14.60 -16.56
N ALA A 116 0.04 -13.42 -16.80
CA ALA A 116 -0.75 -12.24 -17.05
C ALA A 116 -1.80 -12.52 -18.15
N PRO A 117 -2.86 -11.70 -18.29
CA PRO A 117 -3.70 -11.69 -19.49
C PRO A 117 -2.90 -11.50 -20.79
N SER A 118 -1.63 -11.11 -20.68
CA SER A 118 -0.59 -11.22 -21.68
C SER A 118 0.24 -12.49 -21.42
N GLY A 119 0.18 -13.48 -22.31
CA GLY A 119 0.89 -14.75 -22.21
C GLY A 119 2.42 -14.65 -22.30
N VAL A 120 3.05 -14.00 -21.33
CA VAL A 120 4.50 -13.93 -21.17
C VAL A 120 4.89 -14.95 -20.10
N LEU A 121 5.21 -16.16 -20.55
CA LEU A 121 5.98 -17.09 -19.76
C LEU A 121 7.33 -16.43 -19.40
N LEU A 122 7.84 -16.70 -18.20
CA LEU A 122 9.19 -16.36 -17.72
C LEU A 122 10.31 -17.10 -18.48
N SER A 123 10.11 -17.29 -19.78
CA SER A 123 11.03 -17.80 -20.78
C SER A 123 10.69 -17.14 -22.12
N GLY A 124 11.20 -15.93 -22.33
CA GLY A 124 11.30 -15.30 -23.66
C GLY A 124 10.01 -14.80 -24.30
N ASP A 125 9.53 -13.63 -23.87
CA ASP A 125 9.13 -12.51 -24.76
C ASP A 125 8.39 -11.48 -23.90
N ILE A 126 9.15 -10.66 -23.18
CA ILE A 126 8.61 -9.35 -22.83
C ILE A 126 8.38 -8.67 -24.18
N SER A 127 7.15 -8.22 -24.45
CA SER A 127 6.83 -7.42 -25.64
C SER A 127 7.94 -6.40 -25.85
N SER A 128 8.67 -6.52 -26.97
CA SER A 128 9.89 -5.73 -27.18
C SER A 128 9.60 -4.22 -27.07
N ASP A 129 8.35 -3.80 -27.30
CA ASP A 129 7.93 -2.40 -27.31
C ASP A 129 7.95 -1.76 -25.92
N GLU A 130 7.54 -2.46 -24.85
CA GLU A 130 7.55 -1.92 -23.49
C GLU A 130 8.99 -1.74 -22.96
N GLN A 131 9.86 -2.71 -23.29
CA GLN A 131 11.29 -2.61 -23.01
C GLN A 131 11.93 -1.45 -23.76
N LYS A 132 11.59 -1.31 -25.05
CA LYS A 132 12.04 -0.21 -25.90
C LYS A 132 11.60 1.15 -25.38
N ASP A 133 10.40 1.26 -24.80
CA ASP A 133 9.91 2.49 -24.19
C ASP A 133 10.63 2.84 -22.89
N LEU A 134 10.98 1.86 -22.05
CA LEU A 134 11.84 2.09 -20.89
C LEU A 134 13.23 2.58 -21.29
N LEU A 135 13.82 2.00 -22.34
CA LEU A 135 15.10 2.47 -22.87
C LEU A 135 14.99 3.91 -23.39
N ARG A 136 13.92 4.25 -24.12
CA ARG A 136 13.66 5.62 -24.61
C ARG A 136 13.59 6.61 -23.46
N MET A 137 12.81 6.30 -22.42
CA MET A 137 12.63 7.16 -21.26
C MET A 137 13.95 7.37 -20.52
N TYR A 138 14.72 6.30 -20.27
CA TYR A 138 15.98 6.38 -19.54
C TYR A 138 17.05 7.18 -20.29
N VAL A 139 17.16 6.97 -21.62
CA VAL A 139 18.12 7.67 -22.48
C VAL A 139 17.77 9.16 -22.64
N ALA A 140 16.48 9.49 -22.64
CA ALA A 140 16.02 10.87 -22.65
C ALA A 140 16.32 11.59 -21.32
N ALA A 141 16.09 10.91 -20.19
CA ALA A 141 16.33 11.47 -18.86
C ALA A 141 17.83 11.63 -18.53
N ASN A 142 18.69 10.73 -19.05
CA ASN A 142 20.11 10.68 -18.69
C ASN A 142 21.02 10.71 -19.93
N PRO A 143 21.18 11.88 -20.59
CA PRO A 143 21.94 11.97 -21.85
C PRO A 143 23.44 11.67 -21.69
N LYS A 144 24.02 11.88 -20.50
CA LYS A 144 25.44 11.61 -20.21
C LYS A 144 25.78 10.12 -20.25
N ASP A 145 24.83 9.26 -19.85
CA ASP A 145 25.03 7.81 -19.71
C ASP A 145 24.52 7.03 -20.92
N ARG A 146 24.01 7.72 -21.95
CA ARG A 146 23.40 7.14 -23.14
C ARG A 146 24.25 6.04 -23.76
N GLN A 147 25.54 6.27 -23.96
CA GLN A 147 26.43 5.30 -24.61
C GLN A 147 26.60 4.02 -23.78
N THR A 148 26.74 4.17 -22.47
CA THR A 148 26.89 3.05 -21.52
C THR A 148 25.62 2.21 -21.49
N VAL A 149 24.45 2.87 -21.38
CA VAL A 149 23.15 2.21 -21.32
C VAL A 149 22.84 1.46 -22.61
N VAL A 150 23.07 2.09 -23.77
CA VAL A 150 22.91 1.46 -25.09
C VAL A 150 23.83 0.26 -25.24
N LYS A 151 25.10 0.37 -24.81
CA LYS A 151 26.05 -0.74 -24.88
C LYS A 151 25.61 -1.91 -24.01
N SER A 152 25.18 -1.65 -22.79
CA SER A 152 24.63 -2.68 -21.89
C SER A 152 23.35 -3.30 -22.45
N TRP A 153 22.46 -2.50 -23.05
CA TRP A 153 21.24 -2.97 -23.67
C TRP A 153 21.51 -3.94 -24.82
N LYS A 154 22.45 -3.60 -25.72
CA LYS A 154 22.86 -4.47 -26.83
C LYS A 154 23.47 -5.80 -26.36
N ALA A 155 24.10 -5.82 -25.19
CA ALA A 155 24.66 -7.02 -24.58
C ALA A 155 23.57 -7.90 -23.96
N MET A 156 22.55 -7.30 -23.34
CA MET A 156 21.44 -8.01 -22.70
C MET A 156 20.38 -8.51 -23.72
N PHE A 157 20.18 -7.77 -24.82
CA PHE A 157 19.15 -8.05 -25.83
C PHE A 157 19.76 -8.09 -27.25
N PRO A 158 20.51 -9.16 -27.62
CA PRO A 158 21.11 -9.29 -28.94
C PRO A 158 20.14 -9.16 -30.13
N PRO A 159 18.88 -9.69 -30.07
CA PRO A 159 17.93 -9.54 -31.17
C PRO A 159 17.51 -8.09 -31.47
N ASP A 160 17.62 -7.18 -30.50
CA ASP A 160 17.17 -5.79 -30.61
C ASP A 160 18.23 -4.83 -31.18
N GLN A 161 19.43 -5.32 -31.50
CA GLN A 161 20.55 -4.47 -31.94
C GLN A 161 20.20 -3.58 -33.13
N MET A 162 19.51 -4.13 -34.15
CA MET A 162 19.10 -3.37 -35.34
C MET A 162 18.17 -2.21 -35.01
N TRP A 163 17.23 -2.42 -34.08
CA TRP A 163 16.32 -1.36 -33.64
C TRP A 163 17.05 -0.31 -32.80
N VAL A 164 17.93 -0.74 -31.89
CA VAL A 164 18.73 0.18 -31.04
C VAL A 164 19.62 1.07 -31.91
N ASP A 165 20.21 0.53 -32.98
CA ASP A 165 21.04 1.29 -33.91
C ASP A 165 20.25 2.35 -34.68
N ALA A 166 19.05 2.01 -35.15
CA ALA A 166 18.13 2.97 -35.76
C ALA A 166 17.70 4.07 -34.77
N PHE A 167 17.41 3.70 -33.52
CA PHE A 167 17.05 4.63 -32.46
C PHE A 167 18.19 5.62 -32.15
N VAL A 168 19.42 5.13 -31.97
CA VAL A 168 20.60 5.98 -31.69
C VAL A 168 20.93 6.89 -32.87
N SER A 169 20.79 6.39 -34.11
CA SER A 169 20.98 7.20 -35.32
C SER A 169 19.97 8.34 -35.41
N ASN A 170 18.71 8.09 -35.08
CA ASN A 170 17.66 9.11 -35.04
C ASN A 170 17.89 10.16 -33.94
N LEU A 171 18.49 9.78 -32.80
CA LEU A 171 18.89 10.71 -31.75
C LEU A 171 20.09 11.60 -32.11
N GLN A 172 20.88 11.21 -33.12
CA GLN A 172 22.05 11.95 -33.58
C GLN A 172 21.76 12.86 -34.77
N LYS A 173 20.63 12.69 -35.45
CA LYS A 173 20.18 13.65 -36.47
C LYS A 173 19.83 14.95 -35.73
N PRO A 174 20.60 16.03 -35.89
CA PRO A 174 20.21 17.31 -35.35
C PRO A 174 18.87 17.68 -36.00
N GLU A 175 17.93 18.21 -35.21
CA GLU A 175 16.67 18.76 -35.70
C GLU A 175 16.93 19.79 -36.82
N GLN A 176 16.99 19.33 -38.07
CA GLN A 176 16.79 20.17 -39.23
C GLN A 176 15.29 20.33 -39.46
N GLN A 177 14.62 20.93 -38.48
CA GLN A 177 13.29 21.51 -38.63
C GLN A 177 13.27 22.84 -37.90
N LYS A 178 13.72 23.86 -38.62
CA LYS A 178 13.16 25.21 -38.55
C LYS A 178 12.55 25.52 -39.90
#